data_AF-A0A5E6NG11-F1
#
_entry.id   AF-A0A5E6NG11-F1
#
_cell.length_a   1.000
_cell.length_b   1.000
_cell.length_c   1.000
_cell.angle_alpha   90.00
_cell.angle_beta   90.00
_cell.angle_gamma   90.00
#
_symmetry.space_group_name_H-M   'P 1'
#
loop_
_entity.id
_entity.type
_entity.pdbx_description
1 polymer ?
#
loop_
_entity_poly.entity_id
_entity_poly.type
_entity_poly.pdbx_seq_one_letter_code
_entity_poly.pdbx_strand_id
1 'polypeptide(L)' 'MYYKPRTNNTKQAIKNHSTQVFEQIPIYGEKKVHQQLLEDGFKVSLNTVARYRQELDLKAVLAVKQVNTTIPIKAHKKYS' A
#
# COMPACT_ATOMS: atom_id res chain seq x y z
N MET A 1 -32.40 4.45 -22.98
CA MET A 1 -31.34 3.78 -22.18
C MET A 1 -31.80 3.70 -20.73
N TYR A 2 -31.94 2.51 -20.16
CA TYR A 2 -32.60 2.27 -18.86
C TYR A 2 -31.73 2.55 -17.63
N TYR A 3 -30.41 2.66 -17.79
CA TYR A 3 -29.48 2.88 -16.68
C TYR A 3 -28.89 4.28 -16.71
N LYS A 4 -28.84 4.92 -15.52
CA LYS A 4 -28.10 6.16 -15.30
C LYS A 4 -26.90 5.86 -14.40
N PRO A 5 -25.66 6.11 -14.84
CA PRO A 5 -24.49 5.89 -14.01
C PRO A 5 -24.57 6.79 -12.76
N ARG A 6 -24.42 6.18 -11.59
CA ARG A 6 -24.36 6.89 -10.30
C ARG A 6 -22.92 6.93 -9.81
N THR A 7 -22.44 8.12 -9.49
CA THR A 7 -21.15 8.30 -8.81
C THR A 7 -21.31 7.98 -7.32
N ASN A 8 -20.38 7.20 -6.78
CA ASN A 8 -20.34 6.87 -5.36
C ASN A 8 -19.30 7.76 -4.67
N ASN A 9 -19.76 8.86 -4.06
CA ASN A 9 -18.91 9.85 -3.40
C ASN A 9 -18.12 9.23 -2.24
N THR A 10 -18.70 8.26 -1.53
CA THR A 10 -18.03 7.56 -0.42
C THR A 10 -16.85 6.73 -0.91
N LYS A 11 -16.99 6.04 -2.05
CA LYS A 11 -15.88 5.32 -2.70
C LYS A 11 -14.74 6.28 -3.04
N GLN A 12 -15.06 7.46 -3.55
CA GLN A 12 -14.04 8.46 -3.90
C GLN A 12 -13.33 9.01 -2.66
N ALA A 13 -14.06 9.29 -1.58
CA ALA A 13 -13.49 9.77 -0.33
C ALA A 13 -12.48 8.76 0.27
N ILE A 14 -12.84 7.47 0.31
CA ILE A 14 -11.95 6.41 0.82
C ILE A 14 -10.68 6.30 -0.02
N LYS A 15 -10.80 6.39 -1.34
CA LYS A 15 -9.66 6.36 -2.26
C LYS A 15 -8.72 7.54 -2.02
N ASN A 16 -9.26 8.75 -1.97
CA ASN A 16 -8.49 9.97 -1.74
C ASN A 16 -7.76 9.90 -0.39
N HIS A 17 -8.45 9.49 0.67
CA HIS A 17 -7.86 9.37 1.99
C HIS A 17 -6.76 8.28 2.03
N SER A 18 -6.97 7.14 1.37
CA SER A 18 -5.92 6.10 1.24
C SER A 18 -4.66 6.63 0.56
N THR A 19 -4.81 7.49 -0.46
CA THR A 19 -3.69 8.15 -1.14
C THR A 19 -3.00 9.14 -0.21
N GLN A 20 -3.74 9.97 0.53
CA GLN A 20 -3.17 10.92 1.50
C GLN A 20 -2.33 10.22 2.57
N VAL A 21 -2.83 9.10 3.12
CA VAL A 21 -2.08 8.31 4.12
C VAL A 21 -0.81 7.72 3.51
N PHE A 22 -0.85 7.29 2.25
CA PHE A 22 0.33 6.78 1.55
C PHE A 22 1.38 7.87 1.27
N GLU A 23 0.95 9.07 0.88
CA GLU A 23 1.84 10.22 0.67
C GLU A 23 2.53 10.64 1.97
N GLN A 24 1.82 10.59 3.10
CA GLN A 24 2.38 10.88 4.42
C GLN A 24 3.33 9.77 4.89
N ILE A 25 2.91 8.51 4.76
CA ILE A 25 3.66 7.35 5.25
C ILE A 25 3.65 6.23 4.19
N PRO A 26 4.61 6.23 3.24
CA PRO A 26 4.64 5.27 2.13
C PRO A 26 4.93 3.82 2.57
N ILE A 27 5.32 3.65 3.84
CA ILE A 27 5.59 2.36 4.49
C ILE A 27 4.28 1.63 4.84
N TYR A 28 3.17 2.36 4.98
CA TYR A 28 1.90 1.78 5.41
C TYR A 28 1.31 0.85 4.34
N GLY A 29 1.19 -0.42 4.71
CA GLY A 29 0.43 -1.43 3.98
C GLY A 29 -1.07 -1.35 4.23
N GLU A 30 -1.82 -2.22 3.56
CA GLU A 30 -3.28 -2.28 3.59
C GLU A 30 -3.88 -2.32 5.02
N LYS A 31 -3.27 -3.07 5.95
CA LYS A 31 -3.74 -3.22 7.33
C LYS A 31 -3.66 -1.92 8.11
N LYS A 32 -2.56 -1.17 7.94
CA LYS A 32 -2.34 0.10 8.64
C LYS A 32 -3.20 1.21 8.06
N VAL A 33 -3.36 1.25 6.74
CA VAL A 33 -4.30 2.17 6.09
C VAL A 33 -5.75 1.86 6.50
N HIS A 34 -6.11 0.59 6.62
CA HIS A 34 -7.44 0.18 7.11
C HIS A 34 -7.69 0.64 8.55
N GLN A 35 -6.72 0.50 9.45
CA GLN A 35 -6.81 1.01 10.82
C GLN A 35 -7.00 2.53 10.84
N GLN A 36 -6.20 3.27 10.07
CA GLN A 36 -6.31 4.73 9.97
C GLN A 36 -7.71 5.16 9.47
N LEU A 37 -8.21 4.51 8.42
CA LEU A 37 -9.55 4.77 7.90
C LEU A 37 -10.65 4.52 8.94
N LEU A 38 -10.50 3.51 9.80
CA LEU A 38 -11.46 3.26 10.88
C LEU A 38 -11.38 4.32 11.98
N GLU A 39 -10.17 4.77 12.33
CA GLU A 39 -9.94 5.87 13.29
C GLU A 39 -10.54 7.19 12.79
N ASP A 40 -10.44 7.45 11.49
CA ASP A 40 -11.02 8.63 10.82
C ASP A 40 -12.54 8.48 10.54
N GLY A 41 -13.17 7.38 10.99
CA GLY A 41 -14.61 7.18 10.97
C GLY A 41 -15.17 6.54 9.70
N PHE A 42 -14.33 6.06 8.78
CA PHE A 42 -14.79 5.36 7.58
C PHE A 42 -15.13 3.90 7.87
N LYS A 43 -16.36 3.48 7.56
CA LYS A 43 -16.76 2.08 7.65
C LYS A 43 -16.32 1.30 6.41
N VAL A 44 -15.16 0.65 6.48
CA VAL A 44 -14.58 -0.13 5.38
C VAL A 44 -14.06 -1.49 5.84
N SER A 45 -14.10 -2.48 4.95
CA SER A 45 -13.44 -3.76 5.15
C SER A 45 -12.03 -3.76 4.59
N LEU A 46 -11.14 -4.57 5.16
CA LEU A 46 -9.75 -4.70 4.73
C LEU A 46 -9.64 -5.08 3.24
N ASN A 47 -10.48 -6.00 2.76
CA ASN A 47 -10.50 -6.41 1.35
C ASN A 47 -10.87 -5.24 0.41
N THR A 48 -11.72 -4.31 0.87
CA THR A 48 -12.08 -3.13 0.09
C THR A 48 -10.90 -2.18 -0.06
N VAL A 49 -10.15 -1.96 1.03
CA VAL A 49 -8.94 -1.15 1.03
C VAL A 49 -7.88 -1.78 0.12
N ALA A 50 -7.64 -3.09 0.24
CA ALA A 50 -6.71 -3.83 -0.62
C ALA A 50 -7.05 -3.66 -2.11
N ARG A 51 -8.32 -3.84 -2.48
CA ARG A 51 -8.80 -3.64 -3.86
C ARG A 51 -8.60 -2.20 -4.34
N TYR A 52 -8.94 -1.20 -3.53
CA TYR A 52 -8.78 0.20 -3.94
C TYR A 52 -7.32 0.60 -4.09
N ARG A 53 -6.42 0.06 -3.27
CA ARG A 53 -4.98 0.25 -3.42
C ARG A 53 -4.46 -0.37 -4.72
N GLN A 54 -4.94 -1.54 -5.10
CA GLN A 54 -4.63 -2.17 -6.39
C GLN A 54 -5.15 -1.33 -7.56
N GLU A 55 -6.41 -0.84 -7.48
CA GLU A 55 -7.00 0.06 -8.50
C GLU A 55 -6.20 1.37 -8.68
N LEU A 56 -5.50 1.83 -7.64
CA LEU A 56 -4.70 3.05 -7.63
C LEU A 56 -3.19 2.80 -7.82
N ASP A 57 -2.78 1.54 -8.00
CA ASP A 57 -1.38 1.07 -8.04
C ASP A 57 -0.50 1.54 -6.86
N LEU A 58 -1.09 1.67 -5.66
CA LEU A 58 -0.40 2.09 -4.45
C LEU A 58 0.44 0.96 -3.84
N LYS A 59 1.66 0.78 -4.34
CA LYS A 59 2.63 -0.19 -3.83
C LYS A 59 3.30 0.34 -2.56
N ALA A 60 3.21 -0.41 -1.46
CA ALA A 60 3.92 -0.07 -0.23
C ALA A 60 5.43 -0.14 -0.45
N VAL A 61 6.17 0.87 0.00
CA VAL A 61 7.63 0.86 -0.07
C VAL A 61 8.17 -0.03 1.04
N LEU A 62 9.02 -0.99 0.68
CA LEU A 62 9.67 -1.87 1.65
C LEU A 62 10.66 -1.06 2.50
N ALA A 63 10.28 -0.70 3.72
CA ALA A 63 11.16 -0.01 4.67
C ALA A 63 12.08 -0.96 5.45
N VAL A 64 12.54 -2.04 4.82
CA VAL A 64 13.42 -3.02 5.47
C VAL A 64 14.87 -2.66 5.18
N LYS A 65 15.70 -2.70 6.23
CA LYS A 65 17.15 -2.54 6.11
C LYS A 65 17.69 -3.56 5.11
N GLN A 66 18.33 -3.08 4.04
CA GLN A 66 18.99 -3.94 3.08
C GLN A 66 20.02 -4.81 3.82
N VAL A 67 19.92 -6.14 3.65
CA VAL A 67 20.85 -7.08 4.29
C VAL A 67 22.21 -6.93 3.62
N ASN A 68 23.21 -6.50 4.38
CA ASN A 68 24.59 -6.45 3.91
C ASN A 68 25.17 -7.87 3.93
N THR A 69 24.94 -8.62 2.85
CA THR A 69 25.64 -9.89 2.66
C THR A 69 27.06 -9.62 2.21
N THR A 70 28.01 -10.43 2.71
CA THR A 70 29.38 -10.41 2.18
C THR A 70 29.32 -10.88 0.72
N ILE A 71 29.54 -9.96 -0.22
CA ILE A 71 29.63 -10.30 -1.64
C ILE A 71 30.86 -11.22 -1.80
N PRO A 72 30.72 -12.46 -2.29
CA PRO A 72 31.86 -13.33 -2.47
C PRO A 72 32.77 -12.76 -3.56
N ILE A 73 33.97 -12.34 -3.15
CA ILE A 73 35.01 -11.88 -4.08
C ILE A 73 35.56 -13.12 -4.80
N LYS A 74 35.15 -13.31 -6.06
CA LYS A 74 35.58 -14.44 -6.92
C LYS A 74 37.09 -14.53 -7.13
N ALA A 75 37.84 -13.46 -6.86
CA ALA A 75 39.29 -13.40 -7.05
C ALA A 75 40.09 -14.21 -6.02
N HIS A 76 39.53 -14.53 -4.85
CA HIS A 76 40.23 -15.33 -3.85
C HIS A 76 39.92 -16.81 -4.06
N LYS A 77 40.97 -17.61 -4.32
CA LYS A 77 40.84 -19.08 -4.28
C LYS A 77 40.44 -19.49 -2.87
N LYS A 78 39.32 -20.17 -2.75
CA LYS A 78 38.93 -20.83 -1.49
C LYS A 78 39.68 -22.16 -1.45
N TYR A 79 40.69 -22.22 -0.59
CA TYR A 79 41.63 -23.33 -0.36
C TYR A 79 42.80 -23.41 -1.36
N SER A 80 44.01 -23.49 -0.80
CA SER A 80 45.25 -23.90 -1.45
C SER A 80 45.68 -25.24 -0.89
#